data_AF-A0A316GPG8-F1
#
_entry.id   AF-A0A316GPG8-F1
#
_cell.length_a   1.000
_cell.length_b   1.000
_cell.length_c   1.000
_cell.angle_alpha   90.00
_cell.angle_beta   90.00
_cell.angle_gamma   90.00
#
_symmetry.space_group_name_H-M   'P 1'
#
loop_
_entity.id
_entity.type
_entity.pdbx_description
1 polymer ?
#
loop_
_entity_poly.entity_id
_entity_poly.type
_entity_poly.pdbx_seq_one_letter_code
_entity_poly.pdbx_strand_id
1 'polypeptide(L)'
;MTGSRNLMHAVAVLALLTPGAAWAEGAPDLFAILTTHDVIYDGIGWERHAANGRLMVQMDEDMRSRLSFGEWWLRGDARCLRWHRAMEWECYGVTLDGADGITFTDDYGNVSSGRLMVRDAE
;
A
#
# COMPACT_ATOMS: atom_id res chain seq x y z
N MET A 1 35.48 -25.87 59.07
CA MET A 1 34.24 -25.04 59.07
C MET A 1 34.50 -23.84 58.17
N THR A 2 34.70 -24.00 56.85
CA THR A 2 33.70 -24.13 55.77
C THR A 2 32.56 -23.11 55.84
N GLY A 3 32.49 -22.23 54.83
CA GLY A 3 31.42 -21.25 54.67
C GLY A 3 31.58 -20.38 53.41
N SER A 4 31.71 -21.01 52.25
CA SER A 4 31.74 -20.38 50.92
C SER A 4 30.42 -19.63 50.64
N ARG A 5 30.52 -18.34 50.27
CA ARG A 5 29.36 -17.53 49.86
C ARG A 5 29.05 -17.82 48.39
N ASN A 6 27.98 -18.58 48.15
CA ASN A 6 27.48 -18.93 46.83
C ASN A 6 26.95 -17.68 46.10
N LEU A 7 27.57 -17.33 44.97
CA LEU A 7 26.98 -16.44 43.96
C LEU A 7 25.82 -17.17 43.27
N MET A 8 24.59 -16.81 43.61
CA MET A 8 23.42 -17.19 42.81
C MET A 8 23.43 -16.39 41.50
N HIS A 9 23.77 -17.07 40.41
CA HIS A 9 23.55 -16.60 39.05
C HIS A 9 22.06 -16.78 38.72
N ALA A 10 21.32 -15.67 38.60
CA ALA A 10 19.98 -15.69 38.05
C ALA A 10 20.07 -15.72 36.52
N VAL A 11 19.90 -16.90 35.92
CA VAL A 11 19.68 -17.06 34.48
C VAL A 11 18.19 -16.83 34.22
N ALA A 12 17.83 -15.62 33.80
CA ALA A 12 16.49 -15.32 33.31
C ALA A 12 16.40 -15.69 31.82
N VAL A 13 15.87 -16.89 31.55
CA VAL A 13 15.37 -17.27 30.23
C VAL A 13 14.00 -16.60 30.09
N LEU A 14 13.90 -15.57 29.25
CA LEU A 14 12.60 -15.02 28.86
C LEU A 14 12.42 -15.13 27.36
N ALA A 15 11.30 -15.76 27.01
CA ALA A 15 10.94 -16.29 25.71
C ALA A 15 11.00 -15.23 24.60
N LEU A 16 11.69 -15.58 23.52
CA LEU A 16 11.52 -14.97 22.21
C LEU A 16 10.08 -15.28 21.74
N LEU A 17 9.17 -14.33 21.97
CA LEU A 17 7.94 -14.24 21.21
C LEU A 17 8.33 -13.82 19.79
N THR A 18 8.70 -14.78 18.95
CA THR A 18 8.66 -14.56 17.50
C THR A 18 7.19 -14.40 17.14
N PRO A 19 6.69 -13.22 16.73
CA PRO A 19 5.42 -13.17 16.04
C PRO A 19 5.58 -14.07 14.83
N GLY A 20 4.86 -15.20 14.86
CA GLY A 20 4.80 -16.12 13.74
C GLY A 20 4.40 -15.31 12.53
N ALA A 21 5.27 -15.28 11.53
CA ALA A 21 4.87 -14.94 10.19
C ALA A 21 3.74 -15.91 9.84
N ALA A 22 2.50 -15.45 9.98
CA ALA A 22 1.39 -16.02 9.26
C ALA A 22 1.70 -15.68 7.81
N TRP A 23 2.31 -16.63 7.10
CA TRP A 23 2.42 -16.57 5.66
C TRP A 23 0.99 -16.67 5.15
N ALA A 24 0.37 -15.50 4.99
CA ALA A 24 -0.97 -15.36 4.46
C ALA A 24 -1.00 -16.06 3.10
N GLU A 25 -1.99 -16.92 2.90
CA GLU A 25 -2.26 -17.55 1.61
C GLU A 25 -2.34 -16.44 0.55
N GLY A 26 -1.37 -16.44 -0.37
CA GLY A 26 -1.31 -15.63 -1.59
C GLY A 26 -1.76 -14.18 -1.43
N ALA A 27 -0.92 -13.32 -0.84
CA ALA A 27 -1.14 -11.88 -0.93
C ALA A 27 -1.42 -11.51 -2.40
N PRO A 28 -2.51 -10.77 -2.68
CA PRO A 28 -2.89 -10.44 -4.04
C PRO A 28 -1.74 -9.72 -4.73
N ASP A 29 -1.47 -10.06 -6.00
CA ASP A 29 -0.46 -9.37 -6.80
C ASP A 29 -0.96 -7.95 -7.10
N LEU A 30 -0.67 -7.03 -6.18
CA LEU A 30 -1.07 -5.63 -6.28
C LEU A 30 -0.54 -4.97 -7.55
N PHE A 31 0.63 -5.39 -8.04
CA PHE A 31 1.18 -4.84 -9.28
C PHE A 31 0.32 -5.27 -10.46
N ALA A 32 -0.01 -6.55 -10.56
CA ALA A 32 -0.90 -7.06 -11.60
C ALA A 32 -2.27 -6.40 -11.52
N ILE A 33 -2.86 -6.28 -10.33
CA ILE A 33 -4.17 -5.65 -10.13
C ILE A 33 -4.16 -4.20 -10.61
N LEU A 34 -3.23 -3.38 -10.11
CA LEU A 34 -3.16 -1.96 -10.46
C LEU A 34 -2.81 -1.74 -11.94
N THR A 35 -2.04 -2.64 -12.56
CA THR A 35 -1.68 -2.51 -13.99
C THR A 35 -2.72 -3.04 -14.97
N THR A 36 -3.69 -3.80 -14.50
CA THR A 36 -4.79 -4.35 -15.33
C THR A 36 -6.13 -3.64 -15.09
N HIS A 37 -6.26 -2.86 -14.02
CA HIS A 37 -7.48 -2.13 -13.66
C HIS A 37 -7.26 -0.63 -13.57
N ASP A 38 -8.23 0.17 -13.97
CA ASP A 38 -8.34 1.54 -13.53
C ASP A 38 -8.97 1.59 -12.13
N VAL A 39 -8.56 2.56 -11.31
CA VAL A 39 -9.21 2.85 -10.03
C VAL A 39 -10.22 3.96 -10.27
N ILE A 40 -11.49 3.68 -10.08
CA ILE A 40 -12.59 4.63 -10.26
C ILE A 40 -13.01 5.18 -8.90
N TYR A 41 -12.99 6.50 -8.76
CA TYR A 41 -13.50 7.23 -7.61
C TYR A 41 -14.87 7.81 -7.99
N ASP A 42 -15.93 7.31 -7.36
CA ASP A 42 -17.30 7.60 -7.77
C ASP A 42 -17.61 9.11 -7.72
N GLY A 43 -18.08 9.65 -8.84
CA GLY A 43 -18.36 11.08 -9.01
C GLY A 43 -17.14 12.02 -8.97
N ILE A 44 -15.91 11.48 -8.91
CA ILE A 44 -14.67 12.26 -8.78
C ILE A 44 -13.76 12.06 -9.98
N GLY A 45 -13.52 10.83 -10.42
CA GLY A 45 -12.54 10.58 -11.49
C GLY A 45 -11.99 9.16 -11.53
N TRP A 46 -10.86 8.99 -12.20
CA TRP A 46 -10.16 7.71 -12.27
C TRP A 46 -8.63 7.85 -12.32
N GLU A 47 -7.95 6.76 -11.94
CA GLU A 47 -6.50 6.62 -11.99
C GLU A 47 -6.07 5.37 -12.76
N ARG A 48 -5.06 5.54 -13.61
CA ARG A 48 -4.44 4.49 -14.41
C ARG A 48 -2.96 4.37 -14.08
N HIS A 49 -2.59 3.19 -13.59
CA HIS A 49 -1.23 2.80 -13.22
C HIS A 49 -0.62 1.96 -14.36
N ALA A 50 0.30 2.52 -15.12
CA ALA A 50 0.98 1.80 -16.21
C ALA A 50 2.17 0.98 -15.69
N ALA A 51 2.44 -0.19 -16.28
CA ALA A 51 3.51 -1.08 -15.84
C ALA A 51 4.92 -0.47 -15.93
N ASN A 52 5.10 0.61 -16.69
CA ASN A 52 6.36 1.36 -16.77
C ASN A 52 6.53 2.42 -15.66
N GLY A 53 5.64 2.44 -14.66
CA GLY A 53 5.68 3.39 -13.55
C GLY A 53 5.01 4.73 -13.84
N ARG A 54 4.38 4.94 -15.01
CA ARG A 54 3.59 6.15 -15.27
C ARG A 54 2.21 6.06 -14.61
N LEU A 55 1.81 7.13 -13.91
CA LEU A 55 0.47 7.35 -13.40
C LEU A 55 -0.25 8.36 -14.29
N MET A 56 -1.51 8.07 -14.63
CA MET A 56 -2.40 9.00 -15.32
C MET A 56 -3.67 9.14 -14.49
N VAL A 57 -4.11 10.36 -14.26
CA VAL A 57 -5.24 10.64 -13.38
C VAL A 57 -6.17 11.63 -14.05
N GLN A 58 -7.43 11.26 -14.22
CA GLN A 58 -8.47 12.16 -14.67
C GLN A 58 -9.38 12.48 -13.48
N MET A 59 -9.44 13.74 -13.07
CA MET A 59 -10.35 14.20 -12.02
C MET A 59 -11.30 15.25 -12.57
N ASP A 60 -12.54 15.22 -12.11
CA ASP A 60 -13.53 16.25 -12.34
C ASP A 60 -13.46 17.28 -11.21
N GLU A 61 -12.67 18.35 -11.46
CA GLU A 61 -12.59 19.52 -10.58
C GLU A 61 -13.44 20.64 -11.19
N ASP A 62 -14.36 21.23 -10.41
CA ASP A 62 -15.12 22.42 -10.81
C ASP A 62 -15.84 22.32 -12.19
N MET A 63 -16.46 21.17 -12.46
CA MET A 63 -17.13 20.85 -13.74
C MET A 63 -16.18 20.84 -14.95
N ARG A 64 -14.87 20.76 -14.73
CA ARG A 64 -13.86 20.60 -15.79
C ARG A 64 -13.03 19.36 -15.52
N SER A 65 -13.05 18.45 -16.48
CA SER A 65 -12.18 17.29 -16.40
C SER A 65 -10.72 17.70 -16.63
N ARG A 66 -9.84 17.34 -15.71
CA ARG A 66 -8.39 17.59 -15.78
C ARG A 66 -7.64 16.28 -15.80
N LEU A 67 -6.77 16.16 -16.79
CA LEU A 67 -5.83 15.05 -16.90
C LEU A 67 -4.47 15.47 -16.33
N SER A 68 -3.99 14.70 -15.36
CA SER A 68 -2.71 14.88 -14.68
C SER A 68 -1.85 13.63 -14.85
N PHE A 69 -0.53 13.83 -14.80
CA PHE A 69 0.45 12.76 -14.96
C PHE A 69 1.41 12.75 -13.78
N GLY A 70 1.79 11.55 -13.35
CA GLY A 70 2.76 11.35 -12.29
C GLY A 70 3.53 10.05 -12.47
N GLU A 71 4.22 9.66 -11.42
CA GLU A 71 4.95 8.41 -11.28
C GLU A 71 4.34 7.59 -10.15
N TRP A 72 4.37 6.27 -10.29
CA TRP A 72 3.97 5.34 -9.24
C TRP A 72 4.90 4.13 -9.20
N TRP A 73 4.91 3.47 -8.05
CA TRP A 73 5.55 2.17 -7.83
C TRP A 73 5.01 1.54 -6.55
N LEU A 74 5.35 0.28 -6.34
CA LEU A 74 5.07 -0.42 -5.08
C LEU A 74 6.32 -0.47 -4.21
N ARG A 75 6.13 -0.29 -2.90
CA ARG A 75 7.14 -0.53 -1.87
C ARG A 75 6.54 -1.46 -0.81
N GLY A 76 6.82 -2.76 -0.94
CA GLY A 76 6.09 -3.77 -0.18
C GLY A 76 4.61 -3.74 -0.57
N ASP A 77 3.74 -3.64 0.43
CA ASP A 77 2.27 -3.61 0.25
C ASP A 77 1.72 -2.18 0.10
N ALA A 78 2.60 -1.18 -0.01
CA ALA A 78 2.21 0.22 -0.17
C ALA A 78 2.29 0.67 -1.64
N ARG A 79 1.29 1.44 -2.07
CA ARG A 79 1.31 2.20 -3.33
C ARG A 79 1.96 3.55 -3.07
N CYS A 80 3.05 3.85 -3.76
CA CYS A 80 3.74 5.13 -3.64
C CYS A 80 3.59 5.96 -4.92
N LEU A 81 3.24 7.24 -4.77
CA LEU A 81 3.01 8.18 -5.85
C LEU A 81 3.98 9.37 -5.78
N ARG A 82 4.29 9.96 -6.93
CA ARG A 82 5.04 11.23 -7.04
C ARG A 82 4.61 12.00 -8.29
N TRP A 83 4.15 13.24 -8.10
CA TRP A 83 3.65 14.07 -9.21
C TRP A 83 4.74 14.79 -9.99
N HIS A 84 5.83 15.15 -9.31
CA HIS A 84 6.97 15.82 -9.93
C HIS A 84 8.27 15.35 -9.26
N ARG A 85 9.38 15.33 -10.01
CA ARG A 85 10.67 14.81 -9.52
C ARG A 85 11.25 15.54 -8.31
N ALA A 86 10.81 16.78 -8.08
CA ALA A 86 11.20 17.59 -6.92
C ALA A 86 10.32 17.35 -5.67
N MET A 87 9.26 16.55 -5.79
CA MET A 87 8.42 16.16 -4.66
C MET A 87 8.90 14.84 -4.07
N GLU A 88 8.64 14.65 -2.79
CA GLU A 88 8.85 13.37 -2.14
C GLU A 88 7.83 12.33 -2.62
N TRP A 89 8.14 11.06 -2.35
CA TRP A 89 7.19 9.98 -2.56
C TRP A 89 6.17 9.96 -1.43
N GLU A 90 4.89 9.94 -1.78
CA GLU A 90 3.78 9.73 -0.84
C GLU A 90 3.31 8.29 -0.97
N CYS A 91 3.37 7.52 0.13
CA CYS A 91 3.05 6.10 0.14
C CYS A 91 1.75 5.86 0.92
N TYR A 92 0.92 4.98 0.38
CA TYR A 92 -0.39 4.64 0.93
C TYR A 92 -0.47 3.13 1.12
N GLY A 93 -0.90 2.69 2.31
CA GLY A 93 -1.28 1.30 2.52
C GLY A 93 -2.45 0.93 1.62
N VAL A 94 -2.45 -0.29 1.09
CA VAL A 94 -3.50 -0.77 0.17
C VAL A 94 -4.28 -1.90 0.82
N THR A 95 -5.61 -1.78 0.82
CA THR A 95 -6.52 -2.84 1.24
C THR A 95 -7.50 -3.13 0.11
N LEU A 96 -7.70 -4.41 -0.19
CA LEU A 96 -8.74 -4.88 -1.10
C LEU A 96 -9.92 -5.42 -0.29
N ASP A 97 -11.15 -5.14 -0.70
CA ASP A 97 -12.36 -5.63 0.00
C ASP A 97 -12.87 -6.98 -0.51
N GLY A 98 -12.18 -7.57 -1.50
CA GLY A 98 -12.40 -8.92 -2.00
C GLY A 98 -13.40 -9.06 -3.16
N ALA A 99 -14.06 -7.97 -3.58
CA ALA A 99 -14.92 -7.97 -4.77
C ALA A 99 -14.28 -7.12 -5.88
N ASP A 100 -14.41 -5.81 -5.77
CA ASP A 100 -13.88 -4.81 -6.69
C ASP A 100 -13.41 -3.56 -5.96
N GLY A 101 -13.57 -3.45 -4.65
CA GLY A 101 -13.15 -2.28 -3.89
C GLY A 101 -11.68 -2.30 -3.54
N ILE A 102 -11.10 -1.10 -3.61
CA ILE A 102 -9.74 -0.82 -3.23
C ILE A 102 -9.72 0.42 -2.34
N THR A 103 -8.93 0.36 -1.28
CA THR A 103 -8.77 1.43 -0.32
C THR A 103 -7.31 1.78 -0.15
N PHE A 104 -7.01 3.07 -0.16
CA PHE A 104 -5.70 3.65 0.09
C PHE A 104 -5.73 4.42 1.40
N THR A 105 -4.80 4.11 2.31
CA THR A 105 -4.68 4.78 3.59
C THR A 105 -3.34 5.48 3.70
N ASP A 106 -3.33 6.79 3.96
CA ASP A 106 -2.09 7.55 4.15
C ASP A 106 -1.49 7.34 5.55
N ASP A 107 -0.31 7.91 5.79
CA ASP A 107 0.41 7.80 7.08
C ASP A 107 -0.32 8.51 8.25
N TYR A 108 -1.34 9.33 7.96
CA TYR A 108 -2.18 10.00 8.94
C TYR A 108 -3.48 9.23 9.22
N GLY A 109 -3.73 8.14 8.51
CA GLY A 109 -4.96 7.35 8.60
C GLY A 109 -6.13 7.91 7.79
N ASN A 110 -5.91 8.89 6.91
CA ASN A 110 -6.94 9.32 5.96
C ASN A 110 -7.15 8.24 4.90
N VAL A 111 -8.39 8.07 4.48
CA VAL A 111 -8.81 6.97 3.62
C VAL A 111 -9.39 7.50 2.31
N SER A 112 -8.88 6.97 1.20
CA SER A 112 -9.43 7.16 -0.15
C SER A 112 -9.89 5.80 -0.69
N SER A 113 -11.16 5.68 -1.02
CA SER A 113 -11.75 4.42 -1.52
C SER A 113 -12.19 4.56 -2.97
N GLY A 114 -11.92 3.53 -3.77
CA GLY A 114 -12.33 3.45 -5.17
C GLY A 114 -12.72 2.03 -5.56
N ARG A 115 -13.04 1.84 -6.84
CA ARG A 115 -13.36 0.54 -7.43
C ARG A 115 -12.41 0.19 -8.56
N LEU A 116 -12.03 -1.07 -8.64
CA LEU A 116 -11.21 -1.65 -9.70
C LEU A 116 -12.10 -1.94 -10.90
N MET A 117 -11.84 -1.28 -12.02
CA MET A 117 -12.49 -1.51 -13.30
C MET A 117 -11.48 -2.10 -14.27
N VAL A 118 -11.76 -3.28 -14.82
CA VAL A 118 -10.87 -3.93 -15.81
C VAL A 118 -10.67 -2.98 -17.00
N ARG A 119 -9.42 -2.81 -17.43
CA ARG A 119 -9.10 -2.03 -18.63
C ARG A 119 -9.44 -2.84 -19.87
N ASP A 120 -10.05 -2.19 -20.85
CA ASP A 120 -10.10 -2.75 -22.20
C ASP A 120 -8.68 -2.92 -22.73
N ALA A 121 -8.42 -4.03 -23.44
CA ALA A 121 -7.16 -4.22 -24.13
C ALA A 121 -7.05 -3.18 -25.26
N GLU A 122 -6.07 -2.28 -25.17
CA GLU A 122 -5.72 -1.33 -26.23
C GLU A 122 -5.14 -2.03 -27.46
#